data_AF-A0A1H9WZJ8-F1
#
_entry.id   AF-A0A1H9WZJ8-F1
#
_cell.length_a   1.000
_cell.length_b   1.000
_cell.length_c   1.000
_cell.angle_alpha   90.00
_cell.angle_beta   90.00
_cell.angle_gamma   90.00
#
_symmetry.space_group_name_H-M   'P 1'
#
loop_
_entity.id
_entity.type
_entity.pdbx_description
1 polymer ?
#
loop_
_entity_poly.entity_id
_entity_poly.type
_entity_poly.pdbx_seq_one_letter_code
_entity_poly.pdbx_strand_id
1 'polypeptide(L)'
;MRAVPRATRPSLSTGSLAEFTVFEANTPLLARRPAGLPPADPAALATAGLTALAMMGAAEVRPDETVLVVGATGGVGTAVVQGARRKVRRHA
;
A
#
# COMPACT_ATOMS: atom_id res chain seq x y z
N MET A 1 18.96 15.76 4.14
CA MET A 1 17.90 14.89 4.71
C MET A 1 17.11 15.73 5.71
N ARG A 2 15.91 16.17 5.35
CA ARG A 2 15.07 16.98 6.27
C ARG A 2 14.43 16.02 7.26
N ALA A 3 14.56 16.29 8.56
CA ALA A 3 13.93 15.48 9.59
C ALA A 3 12.43 15.36 9.30
N VAL A 4 11.93 14.14 9.16
CA VAL A 4 10.50 13.86 9.19
C VAL A 4 10.08 14.18 10.63
N PRO A 5 9.21 15.18 10.87
CA PRO A 5 8.68 15.44 12.20
C PRO A 5 8.14 14.12 12.72
N ARG A 6 8.33 13.81 14.01
CA ARG A 6 7.72 12.64 14.65
C ARG A 6 6.22 12.72 14.38
N ALA A 7 5.77 12.03 13.34
CA ALA A 7 4.36 11.93 13.01
C ALA A 7 3.72 11.41 14.29
N THR A 8 2.71 12.12 14.79
CA THR A 8 1.72 11.52 15.69
C THR A 8 1.36 10.21 15.02
N ARG A 9 1.79 9.08 15.59
CA ARG A 9 1.41 7.77 15.09
C ARG A 9 -0.11 7.78 15.19
N PRO A 10 -0.85 7.80 14.07
CA PRO A 10 -2.29 7.90 14.15
C PRO A 10 -2.78 6.77 15.03
N SER A 11 -3.72 7.02 15.94
CA SER A 11 -4.34 5.93 16.66
C SER A 11 -5.11 5.09 15.64
N LEU A 12 -4.49 4.01 15.20
CA LEU A 12 -5.20 2.85 14.69
C LEU A 12 -5.92 2.30 15.91
N SER A 13 -7.24 2.23 15.88
CA SER A 13 -8.03 1.58 16.94
C SER A 13 -7.47 0.22 17.37
N THR A 14 -8.14 -0.44 18.31
CA THR A 14 -7.83 -1.81 18.71
C THR A 14 -7.91 -2.84 17.55
N GLY A 15 -8.37 -2.45 16.36
CA GLY A 15 -8.41 -3.27 15.16
C GLY A 15 -9.59 -2.93 14.25
N SER A 16 -9.63 -3.57 13.07
CA SER A 16 -10.69 -3.38 12.06
C SER A 16 -11.53 -4.63 11.79
N LEU A 17 -11.26 -5.74 12.48
CA LEU A 17 -12.10 -6.95 12.44
C LEU A 17 -13.30 -6.80 13.39
N ALA A 18 -14.19 -5.86 13.06
CA ALA A 18 -15.36 -5.52 13.84
C ALA A 18 -16.42 -4.87 12.94
N GLU A 19 -17.67 -4.82 13.40
CA GLU A 19 -18.74 -4.10 12.69
C GLU A 19 -18.52 -2.58 12.70
N PHE A 20 -17.87 -2.08 13.75
CA PHE A 20 -17.53 -0.66 13.91
C PHE A 20 -16.09 -0.52 14.39
N THR A 21 -15.43 0.55 13.94
CA THR A 21 -14.08 0.90 14.37
C THR A 21 -13.91 2.42 14.35
N VAL A 22 -13.02 2.95 15.19
CA VAL A 22 -12.82 4.39 15.37
C VAL A 22 -11.47 4.80 14.80
N PHE A 23 -11.46 5.83 13.96
CA PHE A 23 -10.24 6.39 13.41
C PHE A 23 -10.23 7.90 13.58
N GLU A 24 -9.04 8.48 13.68
CA GLU A 24 -8.85 9.92 13.53
C GLU A 24 -9.34 10.36 12.14
N ALA A 25 -10.16 11.40 12.07
CA ALA A 25 -10.76 11.84 10.81
C ALA A 25 -9.71 12.29 9.77
N ASN A 26 -8.59 12.89 10.24
CA ASN A 26 -7.52 13.44 9.40
C ASN A 26 -6.27 12.54 9.39
N THR A 27 -6.44 11.22 9.33
CA THR A 27 -5.33 10.26 9.22
C THR A 27 -5.00 9.93 7.76
N PRO A 28 -3.72 9.76 7.40
CA PRO A 28 -3.33 9.25 6.07
C PRO A 28 -3.73 7.78 5.84
N LEU A 29 -4.27 7.10 6.86
CA LEU A 29 -4.67 5.70 6.82
C LEU A 29 -6.15 5.50 6.43
N LEU A 30 -6.88 6.59 6.20
CA LEU A 30 -8.22 6.57 5.61
C LEU A 30 -8.13 6.99 4.14
N ALA A 31 -8.75 6.21 3.26
CA ALA A 31 -8.83 6.51 1.84
C ALA A 31 -10.26 6.30 1.32
N ARG A 32 -10.65 7.05 0.28
CA ARG A 32 -11.94 6.83 -0.38
C ARG A 32 -11.90 5.48 -1.09
N ARG A 33 -12.92 4.65 -0.81
CA ARG A 33 -13.14 3.41 -1.56
C ARG A 33 -13.37 3.76 -3.05
N PRO A 34 -12.68 3.08 -3.99
CA PRO A 34 -12.97 3.23 -5.41
C PRO A 34 -14.43 2.88 -5.73
N ALA A 35 -15.07 3.68 -6.59
CA ALA A 35 -16.43 3.40 -7.05
C ALA A 35 -16.45 2.12 -7.91
N GLY A 36 -17.55 1.37 -7.83
CA GLY A 36 -17.76 0.17 -8.64
C GLY A 36 -17.10 -1.12 -8.12
N LEU A 37 -16.36 -1.08 -7.01
CA LEU A 37 -15.79 -2.28 -6.39
C LEU A 37 -16.60 -2.72 -5.15
N PRO A 38 -16.85 -4.03 -4.96
CA PRO A 38 -17.35 -4.58 -3.70
C PRO A 38 -16.46 -4.12 -2.53
N PRO A 39 -17.01 -3.86 -1.32
CA PRO A 39 -16.21 -3.37 -0.20
C PRO A 39 -15.04 -4.27 0.21
N ALA A 40 -15.16 -5.59 0.02
CA ALA A 40 -14.15 -6.57 0.40
C ALA A 40 -12.85 -6.46 -0.43
N ASP A 41 -12.95 -6.22 -1.73
CA ASP A 41 -11.81 -6.22 -2.65
C ASP A 41 -10.76 -5.14 -2.32
N PRO A 42 -11.10 -3.84 -2.16
CA PRO A 42 -10.13 -2.83 -1.78
C PRO A 42 -9.69 -2.97 -0.31
N ALA A 43 -10.53 -3.52 0.58
CA ALA A 43 -10.16 -3.73 1.98
C ALA A 43 -9.00 -4.73 2.14
N ALA A 44 -8.95 -5.76 1.29
CA ALA A 44 -7.87 -6.74 1.26
C ALA A 44 -6.49 -6.13 0.95
N LEU A 45 -6.45 -4.96 0.31
CA LEU A 45 -5.21 -4.28 -0.06
C LEU A 45 -4.64 -3.40 1.06
N ALA A 46 -5.38 -3.10 2.12
CA ALA A 46 -4.99 -2.09 3.10
C ALA A 46 -3.56 -2.29 3.62
N THR A 47 -3.26 -3.46 4.20
CA THR A 47 -1.92 -3.74 4.74
C THR A 47 -0.91 -4.09 3.65
N ALA A 48 -1.27 -5.03 2.77
CA ALA A 48 -0.35 -5.58 1.78
C ALA A 48 0.03 -4.56 0.71
N GLY A 49 -0.94 -3.78 0.22
CA GLY A 49 -0.76 -2.73 -0.77
C GLY A 49 0.02 -1.54 -0.22
N LEU A 50 -0.27 -1.07 1.01
CA LEU A 50 0.53 0.00 1.62
C LEU A 50 2.00 -0.42 1.81
N THR A 51 2.22 -1.66 2.24
CA THR A 51 3.58 -2.22 2.36
C THR A 51 4.27 -2.27 1.00
N ALA A 52 3.58 -2.78 -0.02
CA ALA A 52 4.12 -2.83 -1.38
C ALA A 52 4.45 -1.43 -1.92
N LEU A 53 3.60 -0.43 -1.68
CA LEU A 53 3.85 0.96 -2.08
C LEU A 53 5.09 1.54 -1.40
N ALA A 54 5.24 1.32 -0.08
CA ALA A 54 6.41 1.76 0.66
C ALA A 54 7.69 1.09 0.13
N MET A 55 7.66 -0.22 -0.13
CA MET A 55 8.77 -0.97 -0.73
C MET A 55 9.12 -0.45 -2.12
N MET A 56 8.13 -0.21 -2.99
CA MET A 56 8.34 0.31 -4.35
C MET A 56 8.87 1.75 -4.37
N GLY A 57 8.57 2.52 -3.33
CA GLY A 57 9.16 3.85 -3.10
C GLY A 57 10.61 3.76 -2.67
N ALA A 58 10.92 2.88 -1.72
CA ALA A 58 12.28 2.70 -1.19
C ALA A 58 13.24 2.02 -2.18
N ALA A 59 12.74 1.09 -2.99
CA ALA A 59 13.57 0.34 -3.94
C ALA A 59 13.94 1.14 -5.21
N GLU A 60 13.23 2.25 -5.48
CA GLU A 60 13.48 3.15 -6.63
C GLU A 60 13.69 2.47 -8.00
N VAL A 61 13.02 1.32 -8.22
CA VAL A 61 13.15 0.50 -9.45
C VAL A 61 13.02 1.36 -10.71
N ARG A 62 14.00 1.22 -11.61
CA ARG A 62 14.10 1.92 -12.90
C ARG A 62 13.64 1.05 -14.08
N PRO A 63 13.35 1.66 -15.24
CA PRO A 63 13.19 0.91 -16.48
C PRO A 63 14.43 0.03 -16.76
N ASP A 64 14.21 -1.12 -17.40
CA ASP A 64 15.24 -2.10 -17.77
C ASP A 64 15.97 -2.81 -16.60
N GLU A 65 15.62 -2.52 -15.34
CA GLU A 65 16.11 -3.27 -14.19
C GLU A 65 15.31 -4.58 -13.98
N THR A 66 16.01 -5.63 -13.54
CA THR A 66 15.39 -6.90 -13.16
C THR A 66 15.09 -6.91 -11.66
N VAL A 67 13.85 -7.23 -11.30
CA VAL A 67 13.39 -7.29 -9.91
C VAL A 67 13.10 -8.74 -9.51
N LEU A 68 13.78 -9.24 -8.47
CA LEU A 68 13.43 -10.51 -7.82
C LEU A 68 12.38 -10.26 -6.72
N VAL A 69 11.20 -10.90 -6.85
CA VAL A 69 10.14 -10.84 -5.83
C VAL A 69 10.02 -12.21 -5.15
N VAL A 70 10.56 -12.32 -3.94
CA VAL A 70 10.37 -13.52 -3.12
C VAL A 70 8.93 -13.56 -2.60
N GLY A 71 8.25 -14.70 -2.76
CA GLY A 71 6.84 -14.82 -2.38
C GLY A 71 5.89 -14.03 -3.27
N ALA A 72 6.15 -13.98 -4.58
CA ALA A 72 5.40 -13.20 -5.57
C ALA A 72 3.87 -13.44 -5.58
N THR A 73 3.41 -14.60 -5.10
CA THR A 73 1.98 -14.97 -5.03
C THR A 73 1.32 -14.62 -3.69
N GLY A 74 2.09 -14.15 -2.71
CA GLY A 74 1.56 -13.68 -1.42
C GLY A 74 0.92 -12.30 -1.53
N GLY A 75 0.32 -11.81 -0.43
CA GLY A 75 -0.41 -10.53 -0.42
C GLY A 75 0.44 -9.34 -0.87
N VAL A 76 1.63 -9.15 -0.28
CA VAL A 76 2.55 -8.07 -0.66
C VAL A 76 3.15 -8.33 -2.04
N GLY A 77 3.62 -9.55 -2.30
CA GLY A 77 4.27 -9.93 -3.54
C GLY A 77 3.38 -9.68 -4.77
N THR A 78 2.10 -10.02 -4.67
CA THR A 78 1.11 -9.80 -5.75
C THR A 78 1.01 -8.30 -6.08
N ALA A 79 0.93 -7.44 -5.07
CA ALA A 79 0.87 -6.00 -5.27
C ALA A 79 2.18 -5.42 -5.83
N VAL A 80 3.35 -5.91 -5.38
CA VAL A 80 4.67 -5.51 -5.89
C VAL A 80 4.81 -5.87 -7.37
N VAL A 81 4.44 -7.08 -7.78
CA VAL A 81 4.53 -7.52 -9.20
C VAL A 81 3.72 -6.60 -10.10
N GLN A 82 2.47 -6.28 -9.72
CA GLN A 82 1.64 -5.36 -10.51
C GLN A 82 2.22 -3.93 -10.52
N GLY A 83 2.74 -3.46 -9.38
CA GLY A 83 3.37 -2.15 -9.26
C GLY A 83 4.63 -2.00 -10.13
N ALA A 84 5.51 -2.99 -10.11
CA ALA A 84 6.72 -3.04 -10.92
C ALA A 84 6.38 -3.04 -12.42
N ARG A 85 5.46 -3.91 -12.86
CA ARG A 85 5.00 -3.97 -14.26
C ARG A 85 4.42 -2.64 -14.73
N ARG A 86 3.67 -1.92 -13.88
CA ARG A 86 3.09 -0.62 -14.21
C ARG A 86 4.15 0.48 -14.35
N LYS A 87 5.21 0.48 -13.53
CA LYS A 87 6.34 1.42 -13.67
C LYS A 87 7.05 1.23 -15.00
N VAL A 88 7.35 -0.02 -15.38
CA VAL A 88 7.99 -0.34 -16.67
C VAL A 88 7.13 0.18 -17.84
N ARG A 89 5.82 -0.09 -17.83
CA ARG A 89 4.90 0.36 -18.91
C ARG A 89 4.73 1.87 -19.02
N ARG A 90 5.06 2.66 -17.99
CA ARG A 90 4.95 4.14 -18.04
C ARG A 90 6.19 4.81 -18.62
N HIS A 91 7.28 4.07 -18.79
CA HIS A 91 8.55 4.58 -19.30
C HIS A 91 8.98 3.93 -20.63
N ALA A 92 8.16 3.02 -21.17
CA ALA A 92 8.26 2.51 -22.54
C ALA A 92 7.32 3.29 -23.46
#